data_AF-A0A0F9QTK6-F1
#
_entry.id   AF-A0A0F9QTK6-F1
#
_cell.length_a   1.000
_cell.length_b   1.000
_cell.length_c   1.000
_cell.angle_alpha   90.00
_cell.angle_beta   90.00
_cell.angle_gamma   90.00
#
_symmetry.space_group_name_H-M   'P 1'
#
loop_
_entity.id
_entity.type
_entity.pdbx_description
1 polymer ?
#
loop_
_entity_poly.entity_id
_entity_poly.type
_entity_poly.pdbx_seq_one_letter_code
_entity_poly.pdbx_strand_id
1 'polypeptide(L)' 'MGFVICYGTCFGCKRSFGFNPNRVPSILVEGVKQPVCRGCVDRSNPQRRANGLEEIVVLAGAYEAADENDVL' A
#
# COMPACT_ATOMS: atom_id res chain seq x y z
N MET A 1 -21.43 6.13 10.07
CA MET A 1 -20.01 6.07 9.67
C MET A 1 -19.92 5.09 8.53
N GLY A 2 -19.70 5.60 7.32
CA GLY A 2 -19.46 4.77 6.15
C GLY A 2 -17.99 4.36 6.07
N PHE A 3 -17.73 3.30 5.32
CA PHE A 3 -16.38 2.83 5.05
C PHE A 3 -16.26 2.52 3.56
N VAL A 4 -15.12 2.85 2.99
CA VAL A 4 -14.79 2.63 1.58
C VAL A 4 -13.69 1.59 1.51
N ILE A 5 -13.93 0.51 0.77
CA ILE A 5 -12.91 -0.49 0.48
C ILE A 5 -12.45 -0.27 -0.95
N CYS A 6 -11.20 0.17 -1.13
CA CYS A 6 -10.58 0.23 -2.44
C CYS A 6 -9.96 -1.12 -2.78
N TYR A 7 -10.24 -1.63 -3.97
CA TYR A 7 -9.62 -2.82 -4.51
C TYR A 7 -8.63 -2.45 -5.61
N GLY A 8 -7.49 -3.12 -5.64
CA GLY A 8 -6.50 -2.95 -6.70
C GLY A 8 -5.46 -4.05 -6.67
N THR A 9 -4.62 -4.07 -7.70
CA THR A 9 -3.56 -5.06 -7.86
C THR A 9 -2.25 -4.53 -7.30
N CYS A 10 -1.56 -5.33 -6.49
CA CYS A 10 -0.23 -4.99 -6.01
C CYS A 10 0.73 -4.79 -7.18
N PHE A 11 1.49 -3.69 -7.20
CA PHE A 11 2.46 -3.44 -8.26
C PHE A 11 3.49 -4.58 -8.41
N GLY A 12 4.04 -5.08 -7.30
CA GLY A 12 5.09 -6.11 -7.31
C GLY A 12 4.61 -7.52 -7.63
N CYS A 13 3.61 -8.05 -6.90
CA CYS A 13 3.16 -9.45 -7.06
C CYS A 13 1.87 -9.64 -7.85
N LYS A 14 1.24 -8.55 -8.31
CA LYS A 14 0.00 -8.53 -9.11
C LYS A 14 -1.24 -9.16 -8.45
N ARG A 15 -1.17 -9.53 -7.17
CA ARG A 15 -2.34 -10.01 -6.42
C ARG A 15 -3.32 -8.87 -6.15
N SER A 16 -4.60 -9.16 -6.31
CA SER A 16 -5.69 -8.25 -5.91
C SER A 16 -5.85 -8.27 -4.39
N PHE A 17 -6.05 -7.09 -3.79
CA PHE A 17 -6.29 -6.94 -2.36
C PHE A 17 -7.10 -5.66 -2.08
N GLY A 18 -7.73 -5.62 -0.91
CA GLY A 18 -8.38 -4.42 -0.39
C GLY A 18 -7.38 -3.56 0.40
N PHE A 19 -7.49 -2.24 0.31
CA PHE A 19 -6.60 -1.32 1.03
C PHE A 19 -7.23 0.06 1.25
N ASN A 20 -6.62 0.85 2.13
CA ASN A 20 -6.92 2.26 2.31
C ASN A 20 -6.05 3.09 1.34
N PRO A 21 -6.63 3.83 0.37
CA PRO A 21 -5.89 4.49 -0.70
C PRO A 21 -4.95 5.60 -0.22
N ASN A 22 -5.20 6.16 0.97
CA ASN A 22 -4.38 7.24 1.53
C ASN A 22 -3.25 6.74 2.44
N ARG A 23 -3.37 5.51 2.93
CA ARG A 23 -2.44 4.94 3.91
C ARG A 23 -1.62 3.77 3.36
N VAL A 24 -2.06 3.15 2.27
CA VAL A 24 -1.32 2.06 1.63
C VAL A 24 0.01 2.58 1.09
N PRO A 25 1.12 1.86 1.29
CA PRO A 25 2.34 2.14 0.58
C PRO A 25 2.09 2.08 -0.93
N SER A 26 2.46 3.14 -1.63
CA SER A 26 2.27 3.24 -3.07
C SER A 26 3.53 3.75 -3.75
N ILE A 27 3.68 3.39 -5.02
CA ILE A 27 4.72 3.93 -5.89
C ILE A 27 4.06 4.72 -7.01
N LEU A 28 4.72 5.77 -7.48
CA LEU A 28 4.26 6.55 -8.63
C LEU A 28 4.79 5.90 -9.91
N VAL A 29 3.88 5.49 -10.79
CA VAL A 29 4.19 4.98 -12.12
C VAL A 29 3.37 5.79 -13.11
N GLU A 30 4.04 6.51 -14.00
CA GLU A 30 3.37 7.36 -15.01
C GLU A 30 2.40 8.38 -14.39
N GLY A 31 2.73 8.91 -13.20
CA GLY A 31 1.89 9.86 -12.47
C GLY A 31 0.73 9.22 -11.70
N VAL A 32 0.54 7.90 -11.78
CA VAL A 32 -0.52 7.17 -11.07
C VAL A 32 0.07 6.44 -9.87
N LYS A 33 -0.57 6.58 -8.70
CA LYS A 33 -0.22 5.82 -7.49
C LYS A 33 -0.62 4.36 -7.66
N GLN A 34 0.36 3.46 -7.62
CA GLN A 34 0.17 2.02 -7.67
C GLN A 34 0.39 1.42 -6.27
N PRO A 35 -0.59 0.67 -5.73
CA PRO A 35 -0.52 0.17 -4.35
C PRO A 35 0.44 -1.03 -4.23
N VAL A 36 1.05 -1.19 -3.05
CA VAL A 36 1.92 -2.31 -2.71
C VAL A 36 1.33 -3.08 -1.53
N CYS A 37 1.20 -4.40 -1.67
CA CYS A 37 0.62 -5.23 -0.62
C CYS A 37 1.61 -5.54 0.50
N ARG A 38 1.08 -5.94 1.68
CA ARG A 38 1.88 -6.28 2.87
C ARG A 38 2.96 -7.31 2.57
N GLY A 39 2.60 -8.40 1.90
CA GLY A 39 3.57 -9.44 1.55
C GLY A 39 4.66 -9.00 0.56
N CYS A 40 4.47 -7.92 -0.20
CA CYS A 40 5.54 -7.32 -0.98
C CYS A 40 6.44 -6.44 -0.10
N VAL A 41 5.86 -5.64 0.79
CA VAL A 41 6.63 -4.82 1.74
C VAL A 41 7.52 -5.69 2.63
N ASP A 42 6.96 -6.75 3.22
CA ASP A 42 7.68 -7.65 4.12
C ASP A 42 8.86 -8.37 3.43
N ARG A 43 8.73 -8.63 2.12
CA ARG A 43 9.81 -9.23 1.32
C ARG A 43 10.85 -8.20 0.86
N SER A 44 10.41 -6.97 0.57
CA SER A 44 11.27 -5.91 0.04
C SER A 44 12.08 -5.21 1.13
N ASN A 45 11.53 -4.98 2.33
CA ASN A 45 12.22 -4.25 3.40
C ASN A 45 13.56 -4.89 3.82
N PRO A 46 13.68 -6.23 3.99
CA PRO A 46 14.97 -6.85 4.27
C PRO A 46 16.02 -6.58 3.19
N GLN A 47 15.62 -6.58 1.92
CA GLN A 47 16.51 -6.29 0.79
C GLN A 47 16.89 -4.80 0.75
N ARG A 48 15.93 -3.91 1.01
CA ARG A 48 16.17 -2.46 1.10
C ARG A 48 17.18 -2.15 2.19
N ARG A 49 17.00 -2.71 3.39
CA ARG A 49 17.95 -2.58 4.51
C ARG A 49 19.33 -3.13 4.17
N ALA A 50 19.42 -4.31 3.56
CA ALA A 50 20.69 -4.89 3.13
C ALA A 50 21.43 -4.03 2.10
N ASN A 51 20.68 -3.30 1.27
CA ASN A 51 21.20 -2.38 0.26
C ASN A 51 21.38 -0.93 0.77
N GLY A 52 21.20 -0.67 2.06
CA GLY A 52 21.31 0.68 2.65
C GLY A 52 20.19 1.65 2.22
N LEU A 53 19.08 1.13 1.71
CA LEU A 53 17.89 1.91 1.34
C LEU A 53 16.92 2.00 2.52
N GLU A 54 16.21 3.12 2.60
CA GLU A 54 15.16 3.34 3.62
C GLU A 54 14.04 2.31 3.51
N GLU A 55 13.59 1.73 4.63
CA GLU A 55 12.50 0.76 4.64
C GLU A 55 11.15 1.39 4.27
N ILE A 56 10.28 0.62 3.62
CA ILE A 56 8.91 1.06 3.33
C ILE A 56 8.11 0.97 4.63
N VAL A 57 7.64 2.12 5.12
CA VAL A 57 6.81 2.20 6.32
C VAL A 57 5.35 1.91 5.96
N VAL A 58 4.75 0.94 6.65
CA VAL A 58 3.31 0.65 6.56
C VAL A 58 2.60 1.48 7.62
N LEU A 59 1.73 2.40 7.19
CA LEU A 59 0.91 3.18 8.12
C LEU A 59 -0.20 2.33 8.75
N ALA A 60 -0.61 2.67 9.97
CA ALA A 60 -1.72 2.01 10.65
C ALA A 60 -3.01 2.14 9.84
N GLY A 61 -3.71 1.02 9.63
CA GLY A 61 -4.92 0.97 8.78
C GLY A 61 -4.65 0.91 7.27
N ALA A 62 -3.40 0.81 6.80
CA ALA A 62 -3.05 0.73 5.38
C ALA A 62 -3.80 -0.37 4.59
N TYR A 63 -4.11 -1.48 5.26
CA TYR A 63 -4.77 -2.65 4.67
C TYR A 63 -6.17 -2.89 5.25
N GLU A 64 -6.75 -1.86 5.86
CA GLU A 64 -8.12 -1.87 6.38
C GLU A 64 -9.02 -1.05 5.45
N ALA A 65 -10.34 -1.13 5.67
CA ALA A 65 -11.27 -0.23 5.00
C ALA A 65 -10.98 1.22 5.40
N ALA A 66 -11.05 2.14 4.44
CA ALA A 66 -10.91 3.56 4.72
C ALA A 66 -12.20 4.09 5.34
N ASP A 67 -12.10 5.01 6.29
CA ASP A 67 -13.26 5.80 6.69
C ASP A 67 -13.74 6.60 5.47
N GLU A 68 -15.06 6.73 5.29
CA GLU A 68 -15.62 7.51 4.20
C GLU A 68 -15.06 8.95 4.16
N ASN A 69 -14.82 9.57 5.31
CA ASN A 69 -14.26 10.92 5.40
C ASN A 69 -12.76 10.98 5.07
N ASP A 70 -12.04 9.84 5.06
CA ASP A 70 -10.64 9.82 4.64
C ASP A 70 -10.53 9.89 3.11
N VAL A 71 -11.55 9.48 2.35
CA VAL A 71 -11.48 9.28 0.88
C VAL A 71 -12.19 10.38 0.07
N LEU A 72 -13.07 11.16 0.70
CA LEU A 72 -13.81 12.28 0.09
C LEU A 72 -13.06 13.61 0.24
#